data_AF-A0A7W5Q1R6-F1
#
_entry.id   AF-A0A7W5Q1R6-F1
#
_cell.length_a   1.000
_cell.length_b   1.000
_cell.length_c   1.000
_cell.angle_alpha   90.00
_cell.angle_beta   90.00
_cell.angle_gamma   90.00
#
_symmetry.space_group_name_H-M   'P 1'
#
loop_
_entity.id
_entity.type
_entity.pdbx_description
1 polymer ?
#
loop_
_entity_poly.entity_id
_entity_poly.type
_entity_poly.pdbx_seq_one_letter_code
_entity_poly.pdbx_strand_id
1 'polypeptide(L)'
;MRDSNAAQKHVWRAAIVLLSGDRQRTVSVSGKSGRLLDERQTLAVRVQPGEMEKGDLVMSVHEQIDRYIGNQSPAKSEELRDLHRRILEISPDAKLWFLDGRNDDGKVVSNPNIGYGSETLSYATGDTRAFYKIGLSANTSGISVYVMGLKDKHYLSETYGSRLGKAKITGYCIRFKSVKDIDLGVLEEVVADAMGPGSAGASS
;
A
#
# COMPACT_ATOMS: atom_id res chain seq x y z
N MET A 1 -14.25 -30.07 -7.17
CA MET A 1 -14.34 -28.60 -7.10
C MET A 1 -14.71 -28.21 -5.67
N ARG A 2 -13.74 -27.83 -4.82
CA ARG A 2 -14.00 -27.34 -3.46
C ARG A 2 -13.40 -25.94 -3.31
N ASP A 3 -14.29 -24.99 -3.02
CA ASP A 3 -14.12 -23.66 -2.42
C ASP A 3 -12.98 -22.75 -2.89
N SER A 4 -13.16 -22.16 -4.08
CA SER A 4 -12.53 -20.87 -4.42
C SER A 4 -13.21 -19.66 -3.75
N ASN A 5 -14.29 -19.89 -2.98
CA ASN A 5 -15.10 -18.86 -2.29
C ASN A 5 -14.54 -18.52 -0.87
N ALA A 6 -13.74 -19.41 -0.27
CA ALA A 6 -13.22 -19.20 1.08
C ALA A 6 -12.13 -18.12 1.15
N ALA A 7 -11.29 -18.00 0.12
CA ALA A 7 -10.26 -16.97 0.01
C ALA A 7 -10.87 -15.59 -0.30
N GLN A 8 -11.91 -15.53 -1.14
CA GLN A 8 -12.65 -14.28 -1.42
C GLN A 8 -13.40 -13.79 -0.18
N LYS A 9 -14.04 -14.67 0.59
CA LYS A 9 -14.66 -14.28 1.87
C LYS A 9 -13.66 -13.81 2.92
N HIS A 10 -12.45 -14.36 2.97
CA HIS A 10 -11.45 -13.91 3.96
C HIS A 10 -10.81 -12.56 3.62
N VAL A 11 -10.51 -12.28 2.35
CA VAL A 11 -9.90 -10.98 1.99
C VAL A 11 -10.94 -9.87 1.89
N TRP A 12 -12.18 -10.15 1.43
CA TRP A 12 -13.27 -9.18 1.56
C TRP A 12 -13.67 -8.97 3.01
N ARG A 13 -13.62 -10.00 3.88
CA ARG A 13 -13.76 -9.80 5.34
C ARG A 13 -12.57 -9.07 5.96
N ALA A 14 -11.36 -9.20 5.45
CA ALA A 14 -10.22 -8.48 6.01
C ALA A 14 -10.15 -7.01 5.54
N ALA A 15 -10.52 -6.75 4.28
CA ALA A 15 -10.85 -5.41 3.81
C ALA A 15 -12.03 -4.87 4.65
N ILE A 16 -13.17 -5.56 4.74
CA ILE A 16 -14.30 -5.14 5.61
C ILE A 16 -13.86 -4.92 7.06
N VAL A 17 -13.05 -5.78 7.69
CA VAL A 17 -12.64 -5.62 9.09
C VAL A 17 -11.66 -4.46 9.29
N LEU A 18 -10.79 -4.17 8.31
CA LEU A 18 -10.01 -2.93 8.26
C LEU A 18 -10.88 -1.69 7.92
N LEU A 19 -12.02 -1.91 7.27
CA LEU A 19 -12.93 -0.88 6.77
C LEU A 19 -14.08 -0.54 7.75
N SER A 20 -14.41 -1.45 8.68
CA SER A 20 -15.49 -1.34 9.68
C SER A 20 -15.04 -0.66 10.98
N GLY A 21 -13.73 -0.45 11.14
CA GLY A 21 -13.10 0.25 12.25
C GLY A 21 -12.59 1.63 11.83
N ASP A 22 -13.30 2.64 12.32
CA ASP A 22 -12.97 4.06 12.60
C ASP A 22 -12.32 5.04 11.59
N ARG A 23 -12.69 6.31 11.83
CA ARG A 23 -12.20 7.58 11.28
C ARG A 23 -10.68 7.70 11.40
N GLN A 24 -9.97 7.67 10.28
CA GLN A 24 -8.60 8.19 10.27
C GLN A 24 -8.60 9.72 10.13
N ARG A 25 -8.02 10.38 11.14
CA ARG A 25 -7.68 11.81 11.13
C ARG A 25 -6.67 12.07 10.02
N THR A 26 -7.08 12.77 8.98
CA THR A 26 -6.17 13.50 8.08
C THR A 26 -5.57 14.68 8.83
N VAL A 27 -4.25 14.68 9.02
CA VAL A 27 -3.52 15.85 9.52
C VAL A 27 -3.10 16.69 8.31
N SER A 28 -3.72 17.87 8.15
CA SER A 28 -3.28 18.91 7.22
C SER A 28 -2.46 19.94 8.00
N VAL A 29 -1.16 20.05 7.72
CA VAL A 29 -0.31 21.09 8.32
C VAL A 29 -0.35 22.33 7.44
N SER A 30 -1.08 23.36 7.89
CA SER A 30 -1.01 24.72 7.36
C SER A 30 0.18 25.44 8.02
N GLY A 31 1.23 25.72 7.24
CA GLY A 31 2.36 26.53 7.71
C GLY A 31 1.99 28.01 7.73
N LYS A 32 2.10 28.66 8.90
CA LYS A 32 2.11 30.13 9.01
C LYS A 32 3.55 30.62 9.20
N SER A 33 3.94 31.51 8.30
CA SER A 33 5.14 32.35 8.32
C SER A 33 5.16 33.28 9.54
N GLY A 34 6.34 33.51 10.11
CA GLY A 34 6.52 34.41 11.27
C GLY A 34 7.98 34.67 11.67
N ARG A 35 8.66 35.51 10.87
CA ARG A 35 9.59 36.62 11.21
C ARG A 35 10.82 36.39 12.15
N LEU A 36 11.98 36.77 11.59
CA LEU A 36 13.30 37.15 12.14
C LEU A 36 13.33 37.77 13.56
N LEU A 37 14.35 37.39 14.35
CA LEU A 37 15.25 38.32 15.07
C LEU A 37 16.64 37.68 15.31
N ASP A 38 17.61 38.57 15.50
CA ASP A 38 19.07 38.47 15.36
C ASP A 38 19.80 38.21 16.70
N GLU A 39 21.11 37.99 16.56
CA GLU A 39 22.21 38.22 17.51
C GLU A 39 22.80 37.07 18.32
N ARG A 40 24.14 37.08 18.23
CA ARG A 40 25.14 36.15 18.74
C ARG A 40 25.39 36.39 20.23
N GLN A 41 25.55 35.32 21.00
CA GLN A 41 26.51 35.32 22.11
C GLN A 41 26.98 33.90 22.46
N THR A 42 28.29 33.74 22.41
CA THR A 42 29.06 32.55 22.75
C THR A 42 29.20 32.48 24.28
N LEU A 43 28.73 31.41 24.92
CA LEU A 43 29.18 31.03 26.25
C LEU A 43 29.12 29.50 26.42
N ALA A 44 30.23 28.93 26.85
CA ALA A 44 30.44 27.50 27.01
C ALA A 44 29.41 26.87 27.95
N VAL A 45 28.58 25.97 27.42
CA VAL A 45 27.72 25.10 28.22
C VAL A 45 28.27 23.69 28.14
N ARG A 46 28.71 23.22 29.32
CA ARG A 46 29.03 21.84 29.66
C ARG A 46 27.85 20.96 29.23
N VAL A 47 28.03 20.14 28.19
CA VAL A 47 27.00 19.21 27.72
C VAL A 47 26.77 18.17 28.80
N GLN A 48 25.66 18.29 29.53
CA GLN A 48 25.08 17.16 30.25
C GLN A 48 24.51 16.20 29.20
N PRO A 49 24.55 14.86 29.42
CA PRO A 49 23.81 13.95 28.57
C PRO A 49 22.33 14.21 28.82
N GLY A 50 21.70 14.97 27.94
CA GLY A 50 20.26 15.19 27.95
C GLY A 50 19.56 13.85 27.76
N GLU A 51 18.73 13.51 28.73
CA GLU A 51 17.70 12.49 28.60
C GLU A 51 16.93 12.77 27.31
N MET A 52 17.02 11.81 26.37
CA MET A 52 16.22 11.83 25.16
C MET A 52 14.76 11.69 25.59
N GLU A 53 14.02 12.79 25.58
CA GLU A 53 12.57 12.74 25.75
C GLU A 53 11.98 11.80 24.70
N LYS A 54 11.37 10.73 25.19
CA LYS A 54 10.73 9.67 24.42
C LYS A 54 9.41 10.21 23.86
N GLY A 55 9.49 11.16 22.93
CA GLY A 55 8.40 11.47 22.02
C GLY A 55 8.27 10.31 21.05
N ASP A 56 7.14 9.61 21.07
CA ASP A 56 6.83 8.53 20.14
C ASP A 56 7.08 8.99 18.70
N LEU A 57 8.21 8.57 18.13
CA LEU A 57 8.54 8.80 16.73
C LEU A 57 7.49 8.07 15.89
N VAL A 58 6.50 8.82 15.40
CA VAL A 58 5.54 8.32 14.41
C VAL A 58 6.34 7.97 13.16
N MET A 59 6.61 6.68 12.98
CA MET A 59 7.35 6.19 11.82
C MET A 59 6.65 6.61 10.52
N SER A 60 7.43 7.10 9.57
CA SER A 60 6.93 7.44 8.25
C SER A 60 6.46 6.19 7.48
N VAL A 61 5.57 6.38 6.51
CA VAL A 61 5.09 5.28 5.66
C VAL A 61 6.24 4.58 4.91
N HIS A 62 7.27 5.33 4.50
CA HIS A 62 8.45 4.78 3.85
C HIS A 62 9.23 3.85 4.78
N GLU A 63 9.46 4.27 6.02
CA GLU A 63 10.14 3.42 7.02
C GLU A 63 9.32 2.17 7.36
N GLN A 64 7.99 2.28 7.41
CA GLN A 64 7.11 1.13 7.62
C GLN A 64 7.24 0.11 6.47
N ILE A 65 7.22 0.59 5.23
CA ILE A 65 7.41 -0.22 4.02
C ILE A 65 8.79 -0.88 4.03
N ASP A 66 9.85 -0.12 4.29
CA ASP A 66 11.22 -0.65 4.30
C ASP A 66 11.43 -1.71 5.36
N ARG A 67 10.86 -1.52 6.57
CA ARG A 67 10.90 -2.56 7.61
C ARG A 67 10.10 -3.79 7.21
N TYR A 68 8.91 -3.60 6.63
CA TYR A 68 8.08 -4.72 6.18
C TYR A 68 8.79 -5.59 5.14
N ILE A 69 9.39 -4.95 4.13
CA ILE A 69 10.17 -5.61 3.09
C ILE A 69 11.41 -6.27 3.70
N GLY A 70 12.15 -5.55 4.55
CA GLY A 70 13.37 -6.05 5.20
C GLY A 70 13.15 -7.26 6.10
N ASN A 71 11.94 -7.43 6.64
CA ASN A 71 11.57 -8.55 7.49
C ASN A 71 11.14 -9.82 6.71
N GLN A 72 11.14 -9.82 5.38
CA GLN A 72 10.91 -11.03 4.59
C GLN A 72 12.19 -11.85 4.41
N SER A 73 12.06 -13.08 3.89
CA SER A 73 13.25 -13.86 3.49
C SER A 73 14.02 -13.13 2.39
N PRO A 74 15.37 -13.26 2.29
CA PRO A 74 16.18 -12.47 1.36
C PRO A 74 15.65 -12.45 -0.08
N ALA A 75 15.30 -13.62 -0.63
CA ALA A 75 14.74 -13.73 -1.98
C ALA A 75 13.40 -12.99 -2.12
N LYS A 76 12.52 -13.03 -1.11
CA LYS A 76 11.22 -12.35 -1.17
C LYS A 76 11.36 -10.85 -0.95
N SER A 77 12.30 -10.42 -0.11
CA SER A 77 12.64 -9.01 0.08
C SER A 77 13.13 -8.39 -1.22
N GLU A 78 14.01 -9.09 -1.96
CA GLU A 78 14.49 -8.64 -3.28
C GLU A 78 13.33 -8.48 -4.28
N GLU A 79 12.45 -9.48 -4.38
CA GLU A 79 11.29 -9.42 -5.27
C GLU A 79 10.32 -8.30 -4.90
N LEU A 80 10.06 -8.09 -3.61
CA LEU A 80 9.22 -6.98 -3.15
C LEU A 80 9.85 -5.62 -3.43
N ARG A 81 11.18 -5.46 -3.29
CA ARG A 81 11.89 -4.22 -3.65
C ARG A 81 11.80 -3.95 -5.13
N ASP A 82 11.99 -4.97 -5.97
CA ASP A 82 11.86 -4.85 -7.43
C ASP A 82 10.45 -4.40 -7.83
N LEU A 83 9.42 -5.07 -7.31
CA LEU A 83 8.02 -4.71 -7.58
C LEU A 83 7.66 -3.32 -7.05
N HIS A 84 8.09 -2.98 -5.83
CA HIS A 84 7.87 -1.66 -5.24
C HIS A 84 8.46 -0.55 -6.11
N ARG A 85 9.71 -0.73 -6.56
CA ARG A 85 10.39 0.23 -7.45
C ARG A 85 9.66 0.36 -8.79
N ARG A 86 9.31 -0.75 -9.46
CA ARG A 86 8.60 -0.71 -10.76
C ARG A 86 7.26 0.02 -10.67
N ILE A 87 6.49 -0.21 -9.61
CA ILE A 87 5.20 0.48 -9.41
C ILE A 87 5.42 2.00 -9.27
N LEU A 88 6.46 2.42 -8.54
CA LEU A 88 6.82 3.83 -8.39
C LEU A 88 7.41 4.44 -9.68
N GLU A 89 8.11 3.66 -10.51
CA GLU A 89 8.56 4.11 -11.84
C GLU A 89 7.37 4.40 -12.77
N ILE A 90 6.30 3.59 -12.68
CA ILE A 90 5.07 3.79 -13.47
C ILE A 90 4.23 4.96 -12.94
N SER A 91 4.16 5.12 -11.62
CA SER A 91 3.37 6.19 -10.99
C SER A 91 4.18 6.89 -9.89
N PRO A 92 5.09 7.81 -10.25
CA PRO A 92 6.00 8.47 -9.30
C PRO A 92 5.30 9.25 -8.20
N ASP A 93 4.14 9.84 -8.51
CA ASP A 93 3.35 10.65 -7.57
C ASP A 93 2.28 9.84 -6.83
N ALA A 94 2.35 8.50 -6.91
CA ALA A 94 1.40 7.63 -6.21
C ALA A 94 1.43 7.90 -4.70
N LYS A 95 0.27 8.21 -4.12
CA LYS A 95 0.11 8.19 -2.66
C LYS A 95 0.46 6.80 -2.13
N LEU A 96 1.40 6.74 -1.19
CA LEU A 96 1.78 5.52 -0.50
C LEU A 96 0.91 5.26 0.73
N TRP A 97 0.64 3.98 0.97
CA TRP A 97 -0.07 3.49 2.14
C TRP A 97 0.71 2.30 2.71
N PHE A 98 0.62 2.13 4.03
CA PHE A 98 1.02 0.89 4.67
C PHE A 98 -0.08 0.44 5.61
N LEU A 99 -0.49 -0.82 5.47
CA LEU A 99 -1.44 -1.46 6.35
C LEU A 99 -0.72 -2.63 7.02
N ASP A 100 -0.61 -2.61 8.33
CA ASP A 100 0.11 -3.64 9.11
C ASP A 100 -0.70 -4.94 9.29
N GLY A 101 -1.94 -4.96 8.80
CA GLY A 101 -2.86 -6.09 8.82
C GLY A 101 -3.63 -6.26 10.12
N ARG A 102 -3.52 -5.32 11.08
CA ARG A 102 -4.26 -5.32 12.33
C ARG A 102 -5.52 -4.46 12.24
N ASN A 103 -6.56 -4.84 12.98
CA ASN A 103 -7.73 -3.99 13.22
C ASN A 103 -7.51 -3.04 14.41
N ASP A 104 -8.51 -2.22 14.74
CA ASP A 104 -8.45 -1.26 15.85
C ASP A 104 -8.23 -1.92 17.23
N ASP A 105 -8.65 -3.18 17.39
CA ASP A 105 -8.39 -3.98 18.59
C ASP A 105 -6.94 -4.54 18.64
N GLY A 106 -6.11 -4.22 17.64
CA GLY A 106 -4.74 -4.73 17.50
C GLY A 106 -4.66 -6.18 17.01
N LYS A 107 -5.79 -6.80 16.65
CA LYS A 107 -5.86 -8.19 16.18
C LYS A 107 -5.43 -8.28 14.72
N VAL A 108 -4.52 -9.20 14.42
CA VAL A 108 -4.12 -9.52 13.03
C VAL A 108 -5.28 -10.18 12.30
N VAL A 109 -5.74 -9.54 11.23
CA VAL A 109 -6.90 -9.97 10.42
C VAL A 109 -6.57 -10.09 8.93
N SER A 110 -5.43 -9.54 8.49
CA SER A 110 -4.88 -9.69 7.15
C SER A 110 -3.36 -9.73 7.17
N ASN A 111 -2.77 -10.06 6.02
CA ASN A 111 -1.34 -9.84 5.80
C ASN A 111 -1.06 -8.33 5.68
N PRO A 112 0.10 -7.86 6.16
CA PRO A 112 0.54 -6.51 5.88
C PRO A 112 0.64 -6.28 4.37
N ASN A 113 0.35 -5.06 3.92
CA ASN A 113 0.45 -4.71 2.51
C ASN A 113 0.81 -3.24 2.29
N ILE A 114 1.49 -3.00 1.17
CA ILE A 114 1.86 -1.69 0.66
C ILE A 114 0.79 -1.26 -0.33
N GLY A 115 0.22 -0.07 -0.15
CA GLY A 115 -0.74 0.50 -1.09
C GLY A 115 -0.15 1.63 -1.91
N TYR A 116 -0.62 1.77 -3.15
CA TYR A 116 -0.21 2.80 -4.10
C TYR A 116 -1.44 3.45 -4.73
N GLY A 117 -1.36 4.76 -4.98
CA GLY A 117 -2.42 5.54 -5.61
C GLY A 117 -3.61 5.75 -4.66
N SER A 118 -4.77 6.09 -5.19
CA SER A 118 -5.99 6.25 -4.40
C SER A 118 -7.21 5.81 -5.18
N GLU A 119 -8.18 5.23 -4.48
CA GLU A 119 -9.46 4.76 -4.99
C GLU A 119 -10.54 5.08 -3.96
N THR A 120 -11.77 5.37 -4.40
CA THR A 120 -12.90 5.59 -3.50
C THR A 120 -13.80 4.37 -3.53
N LEU A 121 -13.76 3.57 -2.47
CA LEU A 121 -14.62 2.39 -2.35
C LEU A 121 -15.99 2.80 -1.83
N SER A 122 -17.05 2.35 -2.51
CA SER A 122 -18.45 2.55 -2.09
C SER A 122 -18.98 1.31 -1.38
N TYR A 123 -19.65 1.51 -0.25
CA TYR A 123 -20.30 0.44 0.51
C TYR A 123 -21.76 0.27 0.09
N ALA A 124 -22.32 -0.90 0.37
CA ALA A 124 -23.74 -1.17 0.17
C ALA A 124 -24.65 -0.26 1.01
N THR A 125 -24.12 0.32 2.09
CA THR A 125 -24.80 1.31 2.95
C THR A 125 -24.84 2.71 2.34
N GLY A 126 -24.15 2.96 1.23
CA GLY A 126 -24.04 4.28 0.59
C GLY A 126 -22.84 5.10 1.06
N ASP A 127 -22.17 4.68 2.13
CA ASP A 127 -20.93 5.33 2.59
C ASP A 127 -19.79 5.10 1.59
N THR A 128 -18.77 5.96 1.65
CA THR A 128 -17.55 5.82 0.85
C THR A 128 -16.28 5.93 1.69
N ARG A 129 -15.21 5.24 1.30
CA ARG A 129 -13.91 5.35 1.97
C ARG A 129 -12.76 5.38 0.96
N ALA A 130 -11.80 6.25 1.21
CA ALA A 130 -10.54 6.27 0.48
C ALA A 130 -9.70 5.02 0.79
N PHE A 131 -9.16 4.42 -0.24
CA PHE A 131 -8.28 3.26 -0.19
C PHE A 131 -7.19 3.37 -1.26
N TYR A 132 -6.22 2.46 -1.30
CA TYR A 132 -5.25 2.43 -2.39
C TYR A 132 -5.87 1.85 -3.66
N LYS A 133 -5.29 2.17 -4.82
CA LYS A 133 -5.67 1.57 -6.12
C LYS A 133 -4.96 0.24 -6.35
N ILE A 134 -3.64 0.20 -6.10
CA ILE A 134 -2.83 -1.01 -6.18
C ILE A 134 -2.35 -1.41 -4.79
N GLY A 135 -2.44 -2.69 -4.45
CA GLY A 135 -1.90 -3.25 -3.22
C GLY A 135 -0.85 -4.33 -3.50
N LEU A 136 0.24 -4.36 -2.72
CA LEU A 136 1.31 -5.36 -2.80
C LEU A 136 1.49 -6.04 -1.44
N SER A 137 1.37 -7.36 -1.40
CA SER A 137 1.50 -8.14 -0.15
C SER A 137 2.25 -9.44 -0.37
N ALA A 138 3.27 -9.67 0.46
CA ALA A 138 3.83 -11.00 0.68
C ALA A 138 2.87 -11.88 1.48
N ASN A 139 2.78 -13.14 1.08
CA ASN A 139 2.09 -14.19 1.81
C ASN A 139 2.98 -15.44 1.92
N THR A 140 2.50 -16.47 2.63
CA THR A 140 3.27 -17.72 2.83
C THR A 140 3.55 -18.44 1.51
N SER A 141 2.69 -18.30 0.50
CA SER A 141 2.81 -18.99 -0.79
C SER A 141 3.53 -18.18 -1.88
N GLY A 142 3.84 -16.90 -1.65
CA GLY A 142 4.39 -16.01 -2.67
C GLY A 142 4.00 -14.55 -2.43
N ILE A 143 3.58 -13.88 -3.51
CA ILE A 143 3.23 -12.46 -3.56
C ILE A 143 1.84 -12.30 -4.17
N SER A 144 1.09 -11.31 -3.69
CA SER A 144 -0.20 -10.89 -4.22
C SER A 144 -0.15 -9.42 -4.61
N VAL A 145 -0.63 -9.13 -5.82
CA VAL A 145 -0.95 -7.79 -6.31
C VAL A 145 -2.47 -7.64 -6.38
N TYR A 146 -2.98 -6.57 -5.82
CA TYR A 146 -4.40 -6.26 -5.76
C TYR A 146 -4.73 -5.03 -6.61
N VAL A 147 -5.81 -5.10 -7.38
CA VAL A 147 -6.32 -3.97 -8.19
C VAL A 147 -7.71 -3.58 -7.71
N MET A 148 -7.79 -2.49 -6.95
CA MET A 148 -9.02 -2.01 -6.31
C MET A 148 -9.88 -1.20 -7.29
N GLY A 149 -11.19 -1.16 -7.06
CA GLY A 149 -12.13 -0.37 -7.86
C GLY A 149 -12.48 -0.97 -9.23
N LEU A 150 -12.19 -2.25 -9.47
CA LEU A 150 -12.64 -2.93 -10.69
C LEU A 150 -14.17 -3.05 -10.72
N LYS A 151 -14.79 -2.55 -11.79
CA LYS A 151 -16.23 -2.69 -12.04
C LYS A 151 -16.60 -4.14 -12.38
N ASP A 152 -15.74 -4.80 -13.15
CA ASP A 152 -15.87 -6.21 -13.50
C ASP A 152 -14.75 -7.03 -12.85
N LYS A 153 -15.15 -8.06 -12.10
CA LYS A 153 -14.23 -8.99 -11.44
C LYS A 153 -13.52 -9.95 -12.41
N HIS A 154 -14.00 -10.05 -13.66
CA HIS A 154 -13.39 -10.89 -14.69
C HIS A 154 -12.36 -10.14 -15.53
N TYR A 155 -12.33 -8.81 -15.44
CA TYR A 155 -11.47 -7.93 -16.22
C TYR A 155 -10.00 -8.38 -16.26
N LEU A 156 -9.38 -8.62 -15.10
CA LEU A 156 -7.97 -9.03 -15.03
C LEU A 156 -7.73 -10.38 -15.71
N SER A 157 -8.62 -11.35 -15.47
CA SER A 157 -8.47 -12.68 -16.03
C SER A 157 -8.68 -12.72 -17.54
N GLU A 158 -9.64 -11.95 -18.05
CA GLU A 158 -9.99 -11.93 -19.47
C GLU A 158 -8.99 -11.10 -20.29
N THR A 159 -8.50 -10.00 -19.72
CA THR A 159 -7.61 -9.07 -20.43
C THR A 159 -6.15 -9.50 -20.39
N TYR A 160 -5.67 -9.96 -19.23
CA TYR A 160 -4.24 -10.20 -19.00
C TYR A 160 -3.90 -11.67 -18.66
N GLY A 161 -4.90 -12.49 -18.32
CA GLY A 161 -4.68 -13.80 -17.72
C GLY A 161 -3.85 -14.78 -18.56
N SER A 162 -4.04 -14.79 -19.88
CA SER A 162 -3.27 -15.66 -20.78
C SER A 162 -1.81 -15.23 -20.96
N ARG A 163 -1.48 -13.98 -20.61
CA ARG A 163 -0.15 -13.37 -20.80
C ARG A 163 0.65 -13.27 -19.50
N LEU A 164 0.00 -13.32 -18.33
CA LEU A 164 0.60 -13.19 -17.00
C LEU A 164 1.42 -14.40 -16.52
N GLY A 165 1.70 -15.38 -17.39
CA GLY A 165 2.46 -16.58 -17.05
C GLY A 165 1.72 -17.49 -16.06
N LYS A 166 2.37 -17.89 -14.97
CA LYS A 166 1.81 -18.84 -13.98
C LYS A 166 1.01 -18.16 -12.87
N ALA A 167 0.69 -16.87 -13.01
CA ALA A 167 -0.12 -16.17 -12.03
C ALA A 167 -1.52 -16.79 -11.94
N LYS A 168 -2.05 -16.87 -10.71
CA LYS A 168 -3.46 -17.19 -10.47
C LYS A 168 -4.22 -15.89 -10.23
N ILE A 169 -5.25 -15.66 -11.03
CA ILE A 169 -6.13 -14.50 -10.91
C ILE A 169 -7.45 -14.92 -10.27
N THR A 170 -7.89 -14.18 -9.27
CA THR A 170 -9.20 -14.36 -8.64
C THR A 170 -9.82 -13.00 -8.33
N GLY A 171 -10.77 -12.56 -9.16
CA GLY A 171 -11.37 -11.24 -9.02
C GLY A 171 -10.32 -10.14 -9.20
N TYR A 172 -10.10 -9.38 -8.13
CA TYR A 172 -9.13 -8.28 -8.08
C TYR A 172 -7.69 -8.67 -7.69
N CYS A 173 -7.44 -9.96 -7.42
CA CYS A 173 -6.14 -10.43 -6.91
C CYS A 173 -5.38 -11.23 -7.98
N ILE A 174 -4.15 -10.84 -8.24
CA ILE A 174 -3.15 -11.56 -9.03
C ILE A 174 -2.13 -12.14 -8.04
N ARG A 175 -2.01 -13.46 -7.99
CA ARG A 175 -1.11 -14.15 -7.05
C ARG A 175 -0.13 -15.05 -7.79
N PHE A 176 1.15 -14.97 -7.42
CA PHE A 176 2.22 -15.77 -8.00
C PHE A 176 3.25 -16.13 -6.91
N LYS A 177 4.10 -17.13 -7.18
CA LYS A 177 5.09 -17.60 -6.20
C LYS A 177 6.35 -16.73 -6.18
N SER A 178 6.81 -16.36 -7.37
CA SER A 178 8.02 -15.57 -7.62
C SER A 178 7.81 -14.72 -8.86
N VAL A 179 8.49 -13.58 -8.96
CA VAL A 179 8.49 -12.74 -10.18
C VAL A 179 9.00 -13.51 -11.41
N LYS A 180 9.78 -14.57 -11.23
CA LYS A 180 10.26 -15.46 -12.30
C LYS A 180 9.17 -16.32 -12.95
N ASP A 181 8.01 -16.44 -12.28
CA ASP A 181 6.90 -17.25 -12.76
C ASP A 181 5.88 -16.45 -13.58
N ILE A 182 6.06 -15.14 -13.74
CA ILE A 182 5.14 -14.24 -14.44
C ILE A 182 5.88 -13.40 -15.48
N ASP A 183 5.10 -12.82 -16.40
CA ASP A 183 5.60 -11.76 -17.27
C ASP A 183 5.50 -10.40 -16.54
N LEU A 184 6.65 -9.81 -16.22
CA LEU A 184 6.71 -8.52 -15.54
C LEU A 184 6.19 -7.37 -16.40
N GLY A 185 6.38 -7.41 -17.72
CA GLY A 185 5.87 -6.38 -18.62
C GLY A 185 4.34 -6.36 -18.63
N VAL A 186 3.71 -7.54 -18.59
CA VAL A 186 2.24 -7.64 -18.47
C VAL A 186 1.74 -7.18 -17.09
N LEU A 187 2.50 -7.44 -16.02
CA LEU A 187 2.15 -6.90 -14.70
C LEU A 187 2.26 -5.36 -14.68
N GLU A 188 3.26 -4.79 -15.34
CA GLU A 188 3.41 -3.35 -15.50
C GLU A 188 2.27 -2.74 -16.32
N GLU A 189 1.81 -3.41 -17.39
CA GLU A 189 0.60 -3.02 -18.13
C GLU A 189 -0.63 -2.95 -17.21
N VAL A 190 -0.84 -3.96 -16.35
CA VAL A 190 -1.94 -3.97 -15.36
C VAL A 190 -1.84 -2.77 -14.42
N VAL A 191 -0.64 -2.44 -13.94
CA VAL A 191 -0.43 -1.31 -13.02
C VAL A 191 -0.70 0.02 -13.72
N ALA A 192 -0.17 0.21 -14.93
CA ALA A 192 -0.35 1.42 -15.71
C ALA A 192 -1.83 1.66 -16.08
N ASP A 193 -2.52 0.62 -16.53
CA ASP A 193 -3.95 0.66 -16.83
C ASP A 193 -4.78 0.99 -15.58
N ALA A 194 -4.49 0.33 -14.45
CA ALA A 194 -5.20 0.60 -13.20
C ALA A 194 -4.97 2.01 -12.66
N MET A 195 -3.76 2.55 -12.75
CA MET A 195 -3.46 3.92 -12.31
C MET A 195 -3.99 4.98 -13.27
N GLY A 196 -4.25 4.60 -14.53
CA GLY A 196 -4.64 5.51 -15.60
C GLY A 196 -3.53 6.49 -15.97
N PRO A 197 -3.76 7.38 -16.96
CA PRO A 197 -2.93 8.57 -17.09
C PRO A 197 -3.05 9.32 -15.75
N GLY A 198 -1.93 9.44 -15.03
CA GLY A 198 -1.89 10.08 -13.72
C GLY A 198 -2.73 11.36 -13.75
N SER A 199 -3.54 11.57 -12.72
CA SER A 199 -4.44 12.72 -12.60
C SER A 199 -3.65 14.02 -12.42
N ALA A 200 -2.90 14.41 -13.45
CA ALA A 200 -2.46 15.75 -13.69
C ALA A 200 -3.70 16.56 -14.11
N GLY A 201 -4.34 17.18 -13.12
CA GLY A 201 -5.27 18.29 -13.31
C GLY A 201 -6.63 17.93 -13.90
N ALA A 202 -7.54 17.41 -13.07
CA ALA A 202 -8.96 17.73 -13.26
C ALA A 202 -9.18 19.18 -12.76
N SER A 203 -8.84 20.14 -13.60
CA SER A 203 -9.26 21.53 -13.48
C SER A 203 -10.54 21.67 -14.29
N SER A 204 -11.68 21.81 -13.62
CA SER A 204 -12.93 22.30 -14.21
C SER A 204 -13.41 23.47 -13.38
#